data_AF-A0A6U5FEH7-F1
#
_entry.id   AF-A0A6U5FEH7-F1
#
_cell.length_a   1.000
_cell.length_b   1.000
_cell.length_c   1.000
_cell.angle_alpha   90.00
_cell.angle_beta   90.00
_cell.angle_gamma   90.00
#
_symmetry.space_group_name_H-M   'P 1'
#
loop_
_entity.id
_entity.type
_entity.pdbx_description
1 polymer ?
#
loop_
_entity_poly.entity_id
_entity_poly.type
_entity_poly.pdbx_seq_one_letter_code
_entity_poly.pdbx_strand_id
1 'polypeptide(L)'
;EMYSDYKANRPECPMDLVPQFDLVREAAKAFGIPQIEATNYEADDVIATLAHMASREGIPTRILSADKDLMQLVTSGSVMPSVDMVDPKSMIKTDHDSVVEKWGVAPSLVGDLLALVGDASDNIPGVKGIGKVGAAKLLKE
;
A
#
# COMPACT_ATOMS: atom_id res chain seq x y z
N GLU A 1 4.12 17.69 -3.78
CA GLU A 1 3.93 17.84 -5.24
C GLU A 1 5.27 17.69 -5.94
N MET A 2 5.54 16.52 -6.53
CA MET A 2 6.82 16.23 -7.23
C MET A 2 6.61 15.82 -8.69
N TYR A 3 5.43 15.30 -9.04
CA TYR A 3 5.10 14.85 -10.37
C TYR A 3 3.66 15.30 -10.72
N SER A 4 3.53 16.12 -11.76
CA SER A 4 2.25 16.76 -12.12
C SER A 4 1.19 15.79 -12.60
N ASP A 5 1.62 14.71 -13.25
CA ASP A 5 0.70 13.77 -13.90
C ASP A 5 0.33 12.59 -12.98
N TYR A 6 0.72 12.67 -11.70
CA TYR A 6 0.40 11.66 -10.71
C TYR A 6 -1.12 11.46 -10.62
N LYS A 7 -1.57 10.21 -10.83
CA LYS A 7 -2.98 9.79 -10.84
C LYS A 7 -3.87 10.54 -11.86
N ALA A 8 -3.27 11.23 -12.84
CA ALA A 8 -4.01 12.01 -13.83
C ALA A 8 -4.90 11.15 -14.77
N ASN A 9 -4.65 9.85 -14.82
CA ASN A 9 -5.45 8.88 -15.59
C ASN A 9 -6.64 8.30 -14.83
N ARG A 10 -6.84 8.67 -13.55
CA ARG A 10 -7.97 8.15 -12.76
C ARG A 10 -9.28 8.81 -13.22
N PRO A 11 -10.35 8.02 -13.45
CA PRO A 11 -11.65 8.60 -13.74
C PRO A 11 -12.17 9.39 -12.54
N GLU A 12 -13.01 10.39 -12.80
CA GLU A 12 -13.70 11.10 -11.73
C GLU A 12 -14.56 10.14 -10.90
N CYS A 13 -14.70 10.45 -9.60
CA CYS A 13 -15.55 9.69 -8.71
C CYS A 13 -17.00 9.75 -9.23
N PRO A 14 -17.69 8.60 -9.38
CA PRO A 14 -19.11 8.58 -9.75
C PRO A 14 -19.95 9.45 -8.80
N MET A 15 -20.81 10.31 -9.35
CA MET A 15 -21.61 11.25 -8.54
C MET A 15 -22.56 10.56 -7.57
N ASP A 16 -23.03 9.36 -7.91
CA ASP A 16 -23.89 8.53 -7.06
C ASP A 16 -23.13 7.85 -5.90
N LEU A 17 -21.80 7.77 -5.99
CA LEU A 17 -20.95 7.26 -4.93
C LEU A 17 -20.66 8.31 -3.86
N VAL A 18 -20.54 9.59 -4.23
CA VAL A 18 -20.15 10.68 -3.31
C VAL A 18 -21.03 10.77 -2.06
N PRO A 19 -22.39 10.73 -2.16
CA PRO A 19 -23.25 10.78 -0.97
C PRO A 19 -23.09 9.57 -0.04
N GLN A 20 -22.57 8.44 -0.54
CA GLN A 20 -22.39 7.22 0.25
C GLN A 20 -21.19 7.31 1.19
N PHE A 21 -20.23 8.21 0.95
CA PHE A 21 -19.07 8.36 1.82
C PHE A 21 -19.46 8.78 3.24
N ASP A 22 -20.45 9.68 3.37
CA ASP A 22 -20.93 10.11 4.68
C ASP A 22 -21.63 8.96 5.43
N LEU A 23 -22.41 8.14 4.71
CA LEU A 23 -23.03 6.94 5.28
C LEU A 23 -21.99 5.95 5.79
N VAL A 24 -20.89 5.76 5.05
CA VAL A 24 -19.79 4.88 5.47
C VAL A 24 -19.09 5.44 6.72
N ARG A 25 -18.89 6.75 6.80
CA ARG A 25 -18.34 7.41 8.00
C ARG A 25 -19.27 7.26 9.20
N GLU A 26 -20.58 7.46 9.03
CA GLU A 26 -21.54 7.26 10.11
C GLU A 26 -21.55 5.81 10.60
N ALA A 27 -21.54 4.84 9.66
CA ALA A 27 -21.48 3.43 9.98
C ALA A 27 -20.20 3.07 10.74
N ALA A 28 -19.02 3.46 10.25
CA ALA A 28 -17.75 3.18 10.91
C ALA A 28 -17.71 3.75 12.33
N LYS A 29 -18.24 4.98 12.53
CA LYS A 29 -18.38 5.58 13.85
C LYS A 29 -19.32 4.78 14.76
N ALA A 30 -20.45 4.30 14.24
CA ALA A 30 -21.39 3.47 14.99
C ALA A 30 -20.79 2.12 15.41
N PHE A 31 -19.89 1.55 14.59
CA PHE A 31 -19.11 0.35 14.93
C PHE A 31 -17.92 0.62 15.88
N GLY A 32 -17.69 1.88 16.28
CA GLY A 32 -16.57 2.26 17.14
C GLY A 32 -15.21 2.20 16.44
N ILE A 33 -15.18 2.24 15.11
CA ILE A 33 -13.95 2.26 14.31
C ILE A 33 -13.45 3.72 14.25
N PRO A 34 -12.26 4.03 14.79
CA PRO A 34 -11.68 5.36 14.68
C PRO A 34 -11.45 5.76 13.23
N GLN A 35 -11.75 7.01 12.91
CA GLN A 35 -11.48 7.60 11.60
C GLN A 35 -10.31 8.56 11.75
N ILE A 36 -9.21 8.27 11.06
CA ILE A 36 -8.00 9.07 11.09
C ILE A 36 -7.75 9.55 9.67
N GLU A 37 -7.70 10.87 9.51
CA GLU A 37 -7.46 11.55 8.24
C GLU A 37 -6.37 12.60 8.47
N ALA A 38 -5.52 12.81 7.47
CA ALA A 38 -4.47 13.82 7.51
C ALA A 38 -4.54 14.68 6.25
N THR A 39 -4.71 15.99 6.42
CA THR A 39 -4.80 16.92 5.29
C THR A 39 -3.50 16.92 4.49
N ASN A 40 -3.61 16.85 3.16
CA ASN A 40 -2.49 16.79 2.20
C ASN A 40 -1.65 15.51 2.24
N TYR A 41 -2.10 14.47 2.95
CA TYR A 41 -1.48 13.14 2.94
C TYR A 41 -2.45 12.12 2.37
N GLU A 42 -1.89 11.08 1.77
CA GLU A 42 -2.68 9.96 1.29
C GLU A 42 -3.00 8.97 2.42
N ALA A 43 -3.98 8.10 2.17
CA ALA A 43 -4.40 7.12 3.17
C ALA A 43 -3.28 6.09 3.47
N ASP A 44 -2.47 5.76 2.47
CA ASP A 44 -1.31 4.88 2.61
C ASP A 44 -0.20 5.50 3.47
N ASP A 45 0.05 6.81 3.38
CA ASP A 45 0.97 7.55 4.27
C ASP A 45 0.51 7.43 5.74
N VAL A 46 -0.79 7.61 5.98
CA VAL A 46 -1.40 7.49 7.31
C VAL A 46 -1.28 6.05 7.82
N ILE A 47 -1.60 5.06 6.98
CA ILE A 47 -1.47 3.64 7.32
C ILE A 47 -0.02 3.27 7.64
N ALA A 48 0.93 3.70 6.82
CA ALA A 48 2.35 3.46 7.03
C ALA A 48 2.85 4.07 8.34
N THR A 49 2.43 5.32 8.61
CA THR A 49 2.76 6.02 9.87
C THR A 49 2.22 5.27 11.08
N LEU A 50 0.94 4.86 11.05
CA LEU A 50 0.30 4.13 12.14
C LEU A 50 0.92 2.74 12.35
N ALA A 51 1.22 2.01 11.27
CA ALA A 51 1.89 0.72 11.34
C ALA A 51 3.30 0.84 11.95
N HIS A 52 4.03 1.91 11.60
CA HIS A 52 5.34 2.18 12.20
C HIS A 52 5.23 2.54 13.69
N MET A 53 4.26 3.37 14.08
CA MET A 53 4.01 3.72 15.48
C MET A 53 3.64 2.48 16.31
N ALA A 54 2.69 1.68 15.83
CA ALA A 54 2.31 0.41 16.44
C ALA A 54 3.51 -0.52 16.58
N SER A 55 4.37 -0.55 15.56
CA SER A 55 5.58 -1.38 15.59
C SER A 55 6.55 -0.98 16.71
N ARG A 56 6.73 0.33 16.92
CA ARG A 56 7.57 0.87 18.02
C ARG A 56 6.99 0.58 19.41
N GLU A 57 5.69 0.39 19.50
CA GLU A 57 4.99 0.00 20.73
C GLU A 57 4.89 -1.52 20.91
N GLY A 58 5.47 -2.32 19.99
CA GLY A 58 5.43 -3.77 20.06
C GLY A 58 4.07 -4.38 19.68
N ILE A 59 3.22 -3.63 18.96
CA ILE A 59 1.87 -4.03 18.58
C ILE A 59 1.89 -4.65 17.17
N PRO A 60 1.52 -5.94 17.02
CA PRO A 60 1.32 -6.55 15.71
C PRO A 60 0.21 -5.84 14.93
N THR A 61 0.45 -5.58 13.65
CA THR A 61 -0.46 -4.82 12.79
C THR A 61 -0.93 -5.67 11.62
N ARG A 62 -2.24 -5.61 11.34
CA ARG A 62 -2.83 -6.14 10.12
C ARG A 62 -3.44 -5.01 9.31
N ILE A 63 -3.00 -4.86 8.08
CA ILE A 63 -3.52 -3.88 7.13
C ILE A 63 -4.57 -4.55 6.24
N LEU A 64 -5.77 -3.97 6.19
CA LEU A 64 -6.83 -4.42 5.29
C LEU A 64 -6.79 -3.58 4.01
N SER A 65 -6.08 -4.05 2.99
CA SER A 65 -5.97 -3.37 1.69
C SER A 65 -5.51 -4.35 0.61
N ALA A 66 -5.94 -4.09 -0.63
CA ALA A 66 -5.43 -4.75 -1.83
C ALA A 66 -4.34 -3.93 -2.53
N ASP A 67 -4.03 -2.74 -2.02
CA ASP A 67 -3.02 -1.85 -2.58
C ASP A 67 -1.63 -2.49 -2.51
N LYS A 68 -0.97 -2.60 -3.65
CA LYS A 68 0.35 -3.22 -3.74
C LYS A 68 1.44 -2.36 -3.09
N ASP A 69 1.23 -1.05 -2.97
CA ASP A 69 2.26 -0.14 -2.46
C ASP A 69 2.49 -0.36 -0.97
N LEU A 70 1.44 -0.73 -0.24
CA LEU A 70 1.52 -1.10 1.17
C LEU A 70 2.27 -2.42 1.42
N MET A 71 2.52 -3.23 0.38
CA MET A 71 3.30 -4.48 0.52
C MET A 71 4.72 -4.23 1.02
N GLN A 72 5.24 -3.01 0.85
CA GLN A 72 6.55 -2.63 1.38
C GLN A 72 6.63 -2.64 2.90
N LEU A 73 5.49 -2.52 3.58
CA LEU A 73 5.39 -2.52 5.04
C LEU A 73 5.37 -3.94 5.64
N VAL A 74 5.13 -4.96 4.82
CA VAL A 74 5.02 -6.34 5.29
C VAL A 74 6.36 -6.80 5.88
N THR A 75 6.32 -7.30 7.11
CA THR A 75 7.53 -7.76 7.79
C THR A 75 7.77 -9.26 7.54
N SER A 76 9.03 -9.67 7.62
CA SER A 76 9.36 -11.11 7.70
C SER A 76 8.80 -11.74 8.99
N GLY A 77 8.51 -13.04 8.97
CA GLY A 77 8.00 -13.76 10.14
C GLY A 77 8.97 -13.82 11.33
N SER A 78 10.25 -13.48 11.12
CA SER A 78 11.25 -13.34 12.19
C SER A 78 11.31 -11.94 12.81
N VAL A 79 10.67 -10.95 12.21
CA VAL A 79 10.64 -9.55 12.68
C VAL A 79 9.40 -9.35 13.55
N MET A 80 9.62 -8.84 14.76
CA MET A 80 8.55 -8.53 15.70
C MET A 80 8.59 -7.05 16.11
N PRO A 81 7.41 -6.40 16.23
CA PRO A 81 6.08 -6.96 15.93
C PRO A 81 5.82 -7.11 14.43
N SER A 82 4.96 -8.07 14.07
CA SER A 82 4.67 -8.37 12.67
C SER A 82 3.72 -7.35 12.05
N VAL A 83 3.96 -7.00 10.79
CA VAL A 83 3.00 -6.31 9.91
C VAL A 83 2.63 -7.27 8.77
N ASP A 84 1.34 -7.58 8.66
CA ASP A 84 0.79 -8.36 7.54
C ASP A 84 -0.36 -7.63 6.85
N MET A 85 -0.72 -8.13 5.67
CA MET A 85 -1.80 -7.56 4.86
C MET A 85 -2.84 -8.61 4.51
N VAL A 86 -4.09 -8.19 4.40
CA VAL A 86 -5.19 -9.02 3.89
C VAL A 86 -5.99 -8.20 2.90
N ASP A 87 -6.23 -8.76 1.71
CA ASP A 87 -7.15 -8.18 0.74
C ASP A 87 -8.59 -8.36 1.26
N PRO A 88 -9.35 -7.29 1.52
CA PRO A 88 -10.69 -7.38 2.09
C PRO A 88 -11.72 -8.02 1.15
N LYS A 89 -11.45 -8.11 -0.16
CA LYS A 89 -12.34 -8.73 -1.15
C LYS A 89 -12.10 -10.23 -1.27
N SER A 90 -10.85 -10.65 -1.41
CA SER A 90 -10.49 -12.06 -1.59
C SER A 90 -10.22 -12.79 -0.28
N MET A 91 -10.02 -12.05 0.82
CA MET A 91 -9.56 -12.55 2.12
C MET A 91 -8.21 -13.27 2.05
N ILE A 92 -7.44 -13.06 0.96
CA ILE A 92 -6.11 -13.62 0.79
C ILE A 92 -5.12 -12.80 1.61
N LYS A 93 -4.34 -13.49 2.44
CA LYS A 93 -3.23 -12.90 3.19
C LYS A 93 -2.03 -12.66 2.27
N THR A 94 -1.42 -11.50 2.41
CA THR A 94 -0.10 -11.18 1.88
C THR A 94 0.89 -11.15 3.03
N ASP A 95 1.85 -12.07 3.00
CA ASP A 95 3.01 -12.15 3.88
C ASP A 95 4.32 -11.95 3.09
N HIS A 96 5.44 -11.94 3.80
CA HIS A 96 6.76 -11.75 3.20
C HIS A 96 7.02 -12.69 2.01
N ASP A 97 6.70 -13.97 2.12
CA ASP A 97 7.03 -14.96 1.10
C ASP A 97 6.15 -14.77 -0.14
N SER A 98 4.86 -14.44 0.06
CA SER A 98 3.98 -14.08 -1.06
C SER A 98 4.44 -12.79 -1.77
N VAL A 99 5.03 -11.84 -1.05
CA VAL A 99 5.63 -10.64 -1.66
C VAL A 99 6.86 -11.01 -2.48
N VAL A 100 7.74 -11.87 -1.96
CA VAL A 100 8.92 -12.35 -2.70
C VAL A 100 8.53 -13.16 -3.93
N GLU A 101 7.56 -14.06 -3.82
CA GLU A 101 7.04 -14.83 -4.95
C GLU A 101 6.43 -13.90 -6.01
N LYS A 102 5.61 -12.94 -5.57
CA LYS A 102 4.97 -12.00 -6.47
C LYS A 102 6.01 -11.10 -7.11
N TRP A 103 6.88 -10.43 -6.37
CA TRP A 103 7.69 -9.31 -6.86
C TRP A 103 9.14 -9.68 -7.18
N GLY A 104 9.61 -10.83 -6.71
CA GLY A 104 11.00 -11.26 -6.87
C GLY A 104 11.96 -10.55 -5.92
N VAL A 105 11.51 -9.67 -5.03
CA VAL A 105 12.31 -8.93 -4.04
C VAL A 105 11.62 -8.96 -2.68
N ALA A 106 12.38 -8.70 -1.61
CA ALA A 106 11.81 -8.56 -0.26
C ALA A 106 10.89 -7.32 -0.18
N PRO A 107 9.91 -7.30 0.76
CA PRO A 107 9.05 -6.14 1.01
C PRO A 107 9.79 -4.79 1.03
N SER A 108 10.93 -4.71 1.71
CA SER A 108 11.72 -3.49 1.84
C SER A 108 12.23 -2.90 0.52
N LEU A 109 12.23 -3.68 -0.57
CA LEU A 109 12.69 -3.28 -1.90
C LEU A 109 11.53 -3.10 -2.89
N VAL A 110 10.27 -3.28 -2.46
CA VAL A 110 9.10 -3.12 -3.34
C VAL A 110 9.01 -1.68 -3.86
N GLY A 111 9.27 -0.68 -3.00
CA GLY A 111 9.30 0.73 -3.41
C GLY A 111 10.33 1.01 -4.50
N ASP A 112 11.57 0.54 -4.31
CA ASP A 112 12.63 0.68 -5.32
C ASP A 112 12.30 -0.04 -6.63
N LEU A 113 11.68 -1.22 -6.54
CA LEU A 113 11.23 -1.97 -7.70
C LEU A 113 10.17 -1.19 -8.48
N LEU A 114 9.18 -0.63 -7.79
CA LEU A 114 8.14 0.19 -8.42
C LEU A 114 8.71 1.48 -9.00
N ALA A 115 9.71 2.09 -8.37
CA ALA A 115 10.41 3.25 -8.93
C ALA A 115 11.12 2.92 -10.26
N LEU A 116 11.66 1.70 -10.39
CA LEU A 116 12.32 1.24 -11.62
C LEU A 116 11.32 0.83 -12.71
N VAL A 117 10.25 0.13 -12.35
CA VAL A 117 9.27 -0.43 -13.30
C VAL A 117 8.18 0.57 -13.67
N GLY A 118 7.94 1.56 -12.80
CA GLY A 118 6.81 2.47 -12.86
C GLY A 118 5.53 1.86 -12.32
N ASP A 119 4.50 2.71 -12.25
CA ASP A 119 3.15 2.33 -11.89
C ASP A 119 2.12 2.94 -12.84
N ALA A 120 1.58 2.12 -13.74
CA ALA A 120 0.54 2.56 -14.67
C ALA A 120 -0.77 2.97 -13.98
N SER A 121 -1.11 2.40 -12.80
CA SER A 121 -2.32 2.74 -12.06
C SER A 121 -2.28 4.16 -11.48
N ASP A 122 -1.07 4.62 -11.16
CA ASP A 122 -0.79 5.96 -10.62
C ASP A 122 -0.15 6.90 -11.64
N ASN A 123 -0.09 6.45 -12.90
CA ASN A 123 0.53 7.16 -14.02
C ASN A 123 2.02 7.49 -13.80
N ILE A 124 2.73 6.72 -12.96
CA ILE A 124 4.16 6.92 -12.69
C ILE A 124 4.97 6.17 -13.76
N PRO A 125 5.80 6.86 -14.56
CA PRO A 125 6.64 6.20 -15.56
C PRO A 125 7.80 5.46 -14.91
N GLY A 126 8.13 4.30 -15.44
CA GLY A 126 9.35 3.56 -15.08
C GLY A 126 10.53 3.89 -15.99
N VAL A 127 11.66 3.24 -15.71
CA VAL A 127 12.85 3.30 -16.56
C VAL A 127 12.60 2.50 -17.84
N LYS A 128 12.75 3.14 -19.00
CA LYS A 128 12.52 2.52 -20.30
C LYS A 128 13.37 1.25 -20.47
N GLY A 129 12.70 0.13 -20.75
CA GLY A 129 13.36 -1.17 -20.98
C GLY A 129 13.60 -1.99 -19.70
N ILE A 130 13.28 -1.46 -18.52
CA ILE A 130 13.37 -2.20 -17.25
C ILE A 130 11.98 -2.70 -16.86
N GLY A 131 11.76 -4.00 -17.07
CA GLY A 131 10.61 -4.70 -16.53
C GLY A 131 10.88 -5.27 -15.14
N LYS A 132 9.85 -5.83 -14.52
CA LYS A 132 9.89 -6.44 -13.17
C LYS A 132 11.07 -7.37 -12.92
N VAL A 133 11.36 -8.28 -13.85
CA VAL A 133 12.48 -9.23 -13.72
C VAL A 133 13.84 -8.51 -13.76
N GLY A 134 13.97 -7.51 -14.63
CA GLY A 134 15.17 -6.70 -14.75
C GLY A 134 15.42 -5.86 -13.49
N ALA A 135 14.38 -5.19 -12.99
CA ALA A 135 14.44 -4.43 -11.74
C ALA A 135 14.81 -5.32 -10.54
N ALA A 136 14.13 -6.47 -10.39
CA ALA A 136 14.40 -7.40 -9.29
C ALA A 136 15.83 -7.98 -9.33
N LYS A 137 16.42 -8.14 -10.53
CA LYS A 137 17.83 -8.52 -10.66
C LYS A 137 18.76 -7.40 -10.20
N LEU A 138 18.54 -6.17 -10.67
CA LEU A 138 19.37 -5.01 -10.31
C LEU A 138 19.38 -4.74 -8.81
N LEU A 139 18.23 -4.92 -8.13
CA LEU A 139 18.12 -4.68 -6.69
C LEU A 139 18.76 -5.77 -5.82
N LYS A 140 19.20 -6.89 -6.41
CA LYS A 140 19.89 -7.99 -5.71
C LYS A 140 21.40 -8.00 -5.90
N GLU A 141 21.90 -7.19 -6.85
CA GLU A 141 23.34 -7.00 -7.09
C GLU A 141 23.92 -6.03 -6.06
#